data_AF-A0A5C8SH82-F1
#
_entry.id   AF-A0A5C8SH82-F1
#
_cell.length_a   1.000
_cell.length_b   1.000
_cell.length_c   1.000
_cell.angle_alpha   90.00
_cell.angle_beta   90.00
_cell.angle_gamma   90.00
#
_symmetry.space_group_name_H-M   'P 1'
#
loop_
_entity.id
_entity.type
_entity.pdbx_description
1 polymer ?
#
loop_
_entity_poly.entity_id
_entity_poly.type
_entity_poly.pdbx_seq_one_letter_code
_entity_poly.pdbx_strand_id
1 'polypeptide(L)' 'MSAIRRAGVIAEYGSLEAYRDYVIEGRDNCATRLHRSVIGAMSDMDNARAADLRMALADWKVDLAWVDAELASEREIA' A
#
# COMPACT_ATOMS: atom_id res chain seq x y z
N MET A 1 -5.03 18.62 -4.65
CA MET A 1 -4.19 17.43 -4.88
C MET A 1 -4.98 16.12 -4.83
N SER A 2 -5.85 15.88 -3.82
CA SER A 2 -6.60 14.61 -3.72
C SER A 2 -7.44 14.28 -4.95
N ALA A 3 -8.16 15.25 -5.53
CA ALA A 3 -8.98 15.03 -6.73
C ALA A 3 -8.18 14.56 -7.96
N ILE A 4 -6.96 15.08 -8.16
CA ILE A 4 -6.09 14.67 -9.28
C ILE A 4 -5.59 13.25 -9.04
N ARG A 5 -5.16 12.93 -7.80
CA ARG A 5 -4.75 11.58 -7.42
C ARG A 5 -5.89 10.58 -7.61
N ARG A 6 -7.09 10.91 -7.12
CA ARG A 6 -8.31 10.11 -7.29
C ARG A 6 -8.59 9.83 -8.76
N ALA A 7 -8.60 10.87 -9.60
CA ALA A 7 -8.87 10.72 -11.03
C ALA A 7 -7.83 9.80 -11.70
N GLY A 8 -6.55 9.93 -11.36
CA GLY A 8 -5.50 9.03 -11.83
C GLY A 8 -5.70 7.59 -11.40
N VAL A 9 -6.01 7.36 -10.12
CA VAL A 9 -6.27 6.02 -9.58
C VAL A 9 -7.47 5.38 -10.26
N ILE A 10 -8.58 6.10 -10.44
CA ILE A 10 -9.76 5.56 -11.13
C ILE A 10 -9.45 5.25 -12.60
N ALA A 11 -8.66 6.09 -13.28
CA ALA A 11 -8.26 5.83 -14.66
C ALA A 11 -7.39 4.56 -14.80
N GLU A 12 -6.56 4.26 -13.80
CA GLU A 12 -5.65 3.11 -13.83
C GLU A 12 -6.29 1.81 -13.30
N TYR A 13 -7.06 1.89 -12.21
CA TYR A 13 -7.61 0.73 -11.49
C TYR A 13 -9.12 0.56 -11.67
N GLY A 14 -9.80 1.50 -12.33
CA GLY A 14 -11.24 1.46 -12.62
C GLY A 14 -12.13 1.97 -11.48
N SER A 15 -11.77 1.72 -10.22
CA SER A 15 -12.45 2.30 -9.05
C SER A 15 -11.52 2.43 -7.85
N LEU A 16 -11.97 3.16 -6.83
CA LEU A 16 -11.25 3.22 -5.55
C LEU A 16 -11.29 1.90 -4.80
N GLU A 17 -12.37 1.13 -4.89
CA GLU A 17 -12.45 -0.22 -4.32
C GLU A 17 -11.43 -1.17 -4.95
N ALA A 18 -11.31 -1.15 -6.28
CA ALA A 18 -10.32 -1.96 -6.98
C ALA A 18 -8.88 -1.59 -6.60
N TYR A 19 -8.61 -0.28 -6.47
CA TYR A 19 -7.31 0.18 -5.98
C TYR A 19 -7.06 -0.21 -4.51
N ARG A 20 -8.09 -0.14 -3.66
CA ARG A 20 -7.99 -0.58 -2.26
C ARG A 20 -7.62 -2.06 -2.16
N ASP A 21 -8.26 -2.92 -2.95
CA ASP A 21 -7.95 -4.35 -2.96
C ASP A 21 -6.51 -4.59 -3.44
N TYR A 22 -6.07 -3.88 -4.48
CA TYR A 22 -4.67 -3.88 -4.93
C TYR A 22 -3.70 -3.48 -3.83
N VAL A 23 -3.98 -2.39 -3.10
CA VAL A 23 -3.15 -1.91 -1.99
C VAL A 23 -3.08 -2.93 -0.86
N ILE A 24 -4.20 -3.60 -0.52
CA ILE A 24 -4.23 -4.67 0.50
C ILE A 24 -3.36 -5.85 0.08
N GLU A 25 -3.50 -6.32 -1.16
CA GLU A 25 -2.69 -7.43 -1.68
C GLU A 25 -1.19 -7.06 -1.68
N GLY A 26 -0.84 -5.86 -2.16
CA GLY A 26 0.52 -5.35 -2.17
C GLY A 26 1.14 -5.27 -0.77
N ARG A 27 0.37 -4.75 0.20
CA ARG A 27 0.76 -4.68 1.62
C ARG A 27 1.01 -6.06 2.21
N ASP A 28 0.11 -7.01 1.99
CA ASP A 28 0.18 -8.34 2.60
C ASP A 28 1.32 -9.17 1.98
N ASN A 29 1.55 -9.03 0.68
CA ASN A 29 2.73 -9.57 0.00
C ASN A 29 4.02 -8.98 0.57
N CYS A 30 4.08 -7.65 0.71
CA CYS A 30 5.22 -6.94 1.27
C CYS A 30 5.52 -7.37 2.71
N ALA A 31 4.49 -7.45 3.57
CA ALA A 31 4.62 -7.91 4.94
C ALA A 31 5.13 -9.36 5.03
N THR A 32 4.61 -10.25 4.18
CA THR A 32 5.08 -11.64 4.08
C THR A 32 6.55 -11.72 3.67
N ARG A 33 6.96 -10.92 2.68
CA ARG A 33 8.35 -10.85 2.23
C ARG A 33 9.28 -10.29 3.32
N LEU A 34 8.84 -9.25 4.02
CA LEU A 34 9.58 -8.67 5.13
C LEU A 34 9.78 -9.71 6.25
N HIS A 35 8.72 -10.43 6.63
CA HIS A 35 8.80 -11.47 7.65
C HIS A 35 9.84 -12.53 7.30
N ARG A 36 9.82 -13.04 6.05
CA ARG A 36 10.83 -13.99 5.55
C ARG A 36 12.24 -13.40 5.55
N SER A 37 12.38 -12.15 5.11
CA SER A 37 13.67 -11.45 5.06
C SER A 37 14.28 -11.26 6.44
N VAL A 38 13.47 -10.96 7.46
CA VAL A 38 13.94 -10.76 8.84
C VAL A 38 14.33 -12.07 9.50
N ILE A 39 13.55 -13.14 9.30
CA ILE A 39 13.86 -14.46 9.87
C ILE A 39 15.14 -15.05 9.26
N GLY A 40 15.34 -14.85 7.96
CA GLY A 40 16.49 -15.38 7.23
C GLY A 40 17.69 -14.45 7.12
N ALA A 41 17.71 -13.31 7.82
CA ALA A 41 18.79 -12.32 7.68
C ALA A 41 20.09 -12.87 8.26
N MET A 42 21.10 -13.06 7.41
CA MET A 42 22.43 -13.52 7.80
C MET A 42 23.55 -12.57 7.36
N SER A 43 23.20 -11.50 6.66
CA SER A 43 24.13 -10.51 6.12
C SER A 43 23.59 -9.08 6.20
N ASP A 44 24.49 -8.10 6.07
CA ASP A 44 24.11 -6.68 5.97
C ASP A 44 23.25 -6.38 4.75
N MET A 45 23.42 -7.15 3.66
CA MET A 45 22.59 -7.05 2.47
C MET A 45 21.14 -7.49 2.75
N ASP A 46 20.94 -8.53 3.57
CA ASP A 46 19.60 -8.95 3.99
C ASP A 46 18.94 -7.91 4.89
N ASN A 47 19.73 -7.25 5.76
CA ASN A 47 19.26 -6.15 6.60
C ASN A 47 18.84 -4.93 5.78
N ALA A 48 19.62 -4.57 4.74
CA ALA A 48 19.27 -3.50 3.82
C ALA A 48 17.95 -3.81 3.07
N ARG A 49 17.81 -5.04 2.56
CA ARG A 49 16.57 -5.50 1.90
C ARG A 49 15.36 -5.45 2.85
N ALA A 50 15.55 -5.81 4.11
CA ALA A 50 14.51 -5.70 5.12
C ALA A 50 14.16 -4.23 5.44
N ALA A 51 15.11 -3.30 5.35
CA ALA A 51 14.86 -1.87 5.49
C ALA A 51 14.00 -1.33 4.33
N ASP A 52 14.34 -1.68 3.09
CA ASP A 52 13.56 -1.29 1.90
C ASP A 52 12.12 -1.82 1.97
N LEU A 53 11.94 -3.07 2.40
CA LEU A 53 10.62 -3.66 2.59
C LEU A 53 9.82 -2.97 3.71
N ARG A 54 10.49 -2.44 4.76
CA ARG A 54 9.80 -1.63 5.78
C ARG A 54 9.34 -0.29 5.24
N MET A 55 10.14 0.36 4.39
CA MET A 55 9.73 1.61 3.73
C MET A 55 8.55 1.37 2.79
N ALA A 56 8.63 0.36 1.94
CA ALA A 56 7.52 -0.01 1.06
C ALA A 56 6.23 -0.34 1.86
N LEU A 57 6.35 -1.03 2.99
CA LEU A 57 5.20 -1.30 3.85
C LEU A 57 4.60 -0.02 4.47
N ALA A 58 5.42 1.00 4.73
CA ALA A 58 4.92 2.31 5.18
C ALA A 58 4.15 3.01 4.06
N ASP A 59 4.65 2.99 2.83
CA ASP A 59 3.97 3.56 1.66
C ASP A 59 2.62 2.89 1.42
N TRP A 60 2.56 1.55 1.47
CA TRP A 60 1.29 0.81 1.38
C TRP A 60 0.28 1.21 2.46
N LYS A 61 0.74 1.51 3.68
CA LYS A 61 -0.16 1.97 4.76
C LYS A 61 -0.68 3.38 4.51
N VAL A 62 0.14 4.27 3.96
CA VAL A 62 -0.27 5.62 3.59
C VAL A 62 -1.32 5.57 2.48
N ASP A 63 -1.10 4.73 1.47
CA ASP A 63 -2.03 4.54 0.36
C ASP A 63 -3.37 3.94 0.83
N LEU A 64 -3.30 2.96 1.74
CA LEU A 64 -4.50 2.36 2.31
C LEU A 64 -5.31 3.37 3.13
N ALA A 65 -4.64 4.17 3.97
CA ALA A 65 -5.29 5.20 4.76
C ALA A 65 -5.94 6.27 3.87
N TRP A 66 -5.27 6.64 2.78
CA TRP A 66 -5.81 7.59 1.81
C TRP A 66 -7.07 7.05 1.11
N VAL A 67 -7.01 5.82 0.57
CA VAL A 67 -8.17 5.26 -0.16
C VAL A 67 -9.34 4.96 0.77
N ASP A 68 -9.09 4.52 2.00
CA ASP A 68 -10.13 4.34 3.02
C ASP A 68 -10.83 5.67 3.35
N ALA A 69 -10.07 6.76 3.47
CA ALA A 69 -10.64 8.09 3.70
C ALA A 69 -11.48 8.58 2.51
N GLU A 70 -11.00 8.40 1.28
CA GLU A 70 -11.72 8.79 0.07
C GLU A 70 -13.03 8.01 -0.11
N LEU A 71 -13.03 6.71 0.17
CA LEU A 71 -14.23 5.87 0.14
C LEU A 71 -15.21 6.24 1.26
N ALA A 72 -14.72 6.62 2.44
CA ALA A 72 -15.57 7.11 3.52
C ALA A 72 -16.28 8.42 3.12
N SER A 73 -15.54 9.36 2.53
CA SER A 73 -16.13 10.62 2.05
C SER A 73 -17.18 10.42 0.94
N GLU A 74 -17.04 9.42 0.06
CA GLU A 74 -18.09 9.09 -0.92
C GLU A 74 -19.39 8.63 -0.28
N ARG A 75 -19.30 7.84 0.80
CA ARG A 75 -20.47 7.33 1.51
C ARG A 75 -21.22 8.40 2.29
N GLU A 76 -20.54 9.45 2.72
CA GLU A 76 -21.17 10.59 3.40
C GLU A 76 -21.90 11.53 2.43
N ILE A 77 -21.55 11.49 1.14
CA ILE A 77 -22.11 12.35 0.08
C ILE A 77 -23.28 11.66 -0.67
N ALA A 78 -23.33 10.33 -0.64
CA ALA A 78 -24.36 9.50 -1.31
C ALA A 78 -25.65 9.34 -0.48
#